data_AF-A0A947VE81-F1
#
_entry.id   AF-A0A947VE81-F1
#
_cell.length_a   1.000
_cell.length_b   1.000
_cell.length_c   1.000
_cell.angle_alpha   90.00
_cell.angle_beta   90.00
_cell.angle_gamma   90.00
#
_symmetry.space_group_name_H-M   'P 1'
#
loop_
_entity.id
_entity.type
_entity.pdbx_description
1 polymer ?
#
loop_
_entity_poly.entity_id
_entity_poly.type
_entity_poly.pdbx_seq_one_letter_code
_entity_poly.pdbx_strand_id
1 'polypeptide(L)'
;MAQPDEVDMARAKLAVGTLLDEMKLAAHLYAVEPREGMWAVIVECATGSGWQRVELRAGPELLAAIDGDAETQATLDAKWRAHLADCKYD
;
A
#
# COMPACT_ATOMS: atom_id res chain seq x y z
N MET A 1 0.19 -14.76 18.39
CA MET A 1 -0.49 -14.47 17.11
C MET A 1 0.34 -15.13 16.01
N ALA A 2 -0.29 -15.82 15.05
CA ALA A 2 0.44 -16.49 13.97
C ALA A 2 1.01 -15.44 13.00
N GLN A 3 2.25 -15.64 12.55
CA GLN A 3 2.76 -14.89 11.40
C GLN A 3 1.89 -15.23 10.18
N PRO A 4 1.59 -14.25 9.29
CA PRO A 4 0.88 -14.55 8.05
C PRO A 4 1.65 -15.62 7.27
N ASP A 5 0.92 -16.54 6.65
CA ASP A 5 1.54 -17.57 5.82
C ASP A 5 2.05 -16.98 4.50
N GLU A 6 2.77 -17.78 3.72
CA GLU A 6 3.34 -17.33 2.44
C GLU A 6 2.27 -16.89 1.43
N VAL A 7 1.07 -17.48 1.50
CA VAL A 7 -0.05 -17.16 0.60
C VAL A 7 -0.64 -15.80 0.95
N ASP A 8 -0.84 -15.52 2.24
CA ASP A 8 -1.29 -14.22 2.73
C ASP A 8 -0.30 -13.10 2.37
N MET A 9 1.01 -13.36 2.52
CA MET A 9 2.05 -12.41 2.13
C MET A 9 2.03 -12.12 0.63
N ALA A 10 1.89 -13.15 -0.22
CA ALA A 10 1.84 -12.98 -1.67
C ALA A 10 0.61 -12.18 -2.10
N ARG A 11 -0.55 -12.47 -1.49
CA ARG A 11 -1.80 -11.74 -1.72
C ARG A 11 -1.68 -10.28 -1.30
N ALA A 12 -1.15 -10.01 -0.11
CA ALA A 12 -0.95 -8.64 0.37
C ALA A 12 -0.02 -7.84 -0.55
N LYS A 13 1.09 -8.43 -1.01
CA LYS A 13 2.00 -7.79 -1.98
C LYS A 13 1.32 -7.46 -3.31
N LEU A 14 0.54 -8.40 -3.84
CA LEU A 14 -0.22 -8.17 -5.08
C LEU A 14 -1.20 -7.00 -4.93
N ALA A 15 -1.96 -6.98 -3.83
CA ALA A 15 -2.93 -5.93 -3.52
C ALA A 15 -2.29 -4.54 -3.45
N VAL A 16 -1.20 -4.44 -2.70
CA VAL A 16 -0.42 -3.21 -2.53
C VAL A 16 0.10 -2.75 -3.87
N GLY A 17 0.63 -3.66 -4.70
CA GLY A 17 1.09 -3.35 -6.05
C GLY A 17 -0.04 -2.76 -6.91
N THR A 18 -1.21 -3.41 -6.95
CA THR A 18 -2.36 -2.91 -7.72
C THR A 18 -2.82 -1.53 -7.26
N LEU A 19 -2.92 -1.29 -5.95
CA LEU A 19 -3.30 0.02 -5.40
C LEU A 19 -2.29 1.11 -5.78
N LEU A 20 -0.98 0.85 -5.66
CA LEU A 20 0.05 1.83 -6.02
C LEU A 20 0.13 2.06 -7.55
N ASP A 21 -0.13 1.05 -8.37
CA ASP A 21 -0.19 1.16 -9.83
C ASP A 21 -1.39 2.01 -10.30
N GLU A 22 -2.53 1.94 -9.59
CA GLU A 22 -3.69 2.80 -9.81
C GLU A 22 -3.44 4.25 -9.36
N MET A 23 -2.56 4.45 -8.37
CA MET A 23 -2.15 5.79 -7.95
C MET A 23 -1.34 6.53 -9.00
N LYS A 24 -0.67 5.83 -9.93
CA LYS A 24 0.21 6.42 -10.95
C LYS A 24 1.36 7.22 -10.34
N LEU A 25 2.08 6.65 -9.37
CA LEU A 25 3.30 7.27 -8.86
C LEU A 25 4.43 7.18 -9.90
N ALA A 26 5.07 8.30 -10.23
CA ALA A 26 6.05 8.39 -11.32
C ALA A 26 7.31 7.52 -11.10
N ALA A 27 7.83 7.49 -9.87
CA ALA A 27 8.93 6.61 -9.48
C ALA A 27 8.77 6.21 -8.02
N HIS A 28 8.65 4.91 -7.76
CA HIS A 28 8.45 4.39 -6.42
C HIS A 28 9.01 2.97 -6.23
N LEU A 29 9.31 2.64 -4.98
CA LEU A 29 9.59 1.30 -4.46
C LEU A 29 8.62 1.04 -3.31
N TYR A 30 8.31 -0.23 -3.06
CA TYR A 30 7.53 -0.59 -1.89
C TYR A 30 7.97 -1.89 -1.25
N ALA A 31 7.72 -2.01 0.05
CA ALA A 31 7.84 -3.24 0.82
C ALA A 31 6.58 -3.47 1.64
N VAL A 32 6.20 -4.74 1.79
CA VAL A 32 5.06 -5.16 2.60
C VAL A 32 5.58 -6.05 3.70
N GLU A 33 5.34 -5.65 4.95
CA GLU A 33 5.80 -6.35 6.14
C GLU A 33 4.60 -6.69 7.04
N PRO A 34 4.53 -7.92 7.55
CA PRO A 34 3.54 -8.26 8.57
C PRO A 34 3.91 -7.59 9.89
N ARG A 35 2.94 -6.96 10.53
CA ARG A 35 3.00 -6.41 11.88
C ARG A 35 1.88 -7.04 12.71
N GLU A 36 1.92 -6.86 14.02
CA GLU A 36 0.93 -7.46 14.94
C GLU A 36 -0.51 -7.07 14.56
N GLY A 37 -1.21 -7.97 13.87
CA GLY A 37 -2.60 -7.80 13.41
C GLY A 37 -2.81 -6.86 12.22
N MET A 38 -1.75 -6.37 11.58
CA MET A 38 -1.82 -5.44 10.44
C MET A 38 -0.66 -5.62 9.46
N TRP A 39 -0.77 -5.03 8.28
CA TRP A 39 0.31 -4.90 7.31
C TRP A 39 0.93 -3.50 7.40
N ALA A 40 2.25 -3.45 7.46
CA ALA A 40 3.02 -2.24 7.19
C ALA A 40 3.39 -2.22 5.71
N VAL A 41 3.07 -1.13 5.04
CA VAL A 41 3.41 -0.88 3.65
C VAL A 41 4.35 0.32 3.62
N ILE A 42 5.62 0.05 3.35
CA ILE A 42 6.65 1.06 3.25
C ILE A 42 6.73 1.46 1.78
N VAL A 43 6.48 2.73 1.48
CA VAL A 43 6.59 3.29 0.13
C VAL A 43 7.74 4.29 0.13
N GLU A 44 8.68 4.11 -0.79
CA GLU A 44 9.70 5.10 -1.11
C GLU A 44 9.38 5.70 -2.47
N CYS A 45 9.16 7.01 -2.55
CA CYS A 45 8.73 7.67 -3.78
C CYS A 45 9.58 8.91 -4.09
N ALA A 46 9.71 9.23 -5.38
CA ALA A 46 10.31 10.48 -5.80
C ALA A 46 9.39 11.67 -5.48
N THR A 47 9.98 12.79 -5.06
CA THR A 47 9.31 14.07 -4.76
C THR A 47 9.89 15.20 -5.61
N GLY A 48 9.41 16.42 -5.40
CA GLY A 48 10.01 17.63 -5.98
C GLY A 48 11.49 17.84 -5.63
N SER A 49 11.93 17.36 -4.46
CA SER A 49 13.25 17.65 -3.87
C SER A 49 14.14 16.42 -3.68
N GLY A 50 13.69 15.21 -4.03
CA GLY A 50 14.48 13.99 -3.88
C GLY A 50 13.61 12.76 -3.74
N TRP A 51 13.90 11.93 -2.73
CA TRP A 51 13.11 10.77 -2.36
C TRP A 51 12.58 10.95 -0.93
N GLN A 52 11.40 10.42 -0.67
CA GLN A 52 10.85 10.30 0.68
C GLN A 52 10.46 8.86 0.95
N ARG A 53 10.31 8.55 2.24
CA ARG A 53 9.80 7.27 2.72
C ARG A 53 8.56 7.50 3.57
N VAL A 54 7.48 6.80 3.24
CA VAL A 54 6.20 6.85 3.93
C VAL A 54 5.84 5.44 4.40
N GLU A 55 5.47 5.28 5.66
CA GLU A 55 4.93 4.01 6.19
C GLU A 55 3.42 4.13 6.30
N LEU A 56 2.72 3.28 5.56
CA LEU A 56 1.27 3.15 5.56
C LEU A 56 0.88 1.90 6.35
N ARG A 57 -0.24 1.98 7.07
CA ARG A 57 -0.80 0.83 7.80
C ARG A 57 -2.11 0.40 7.17
N ALA A 58 -2.23 -0.90 6.94
CA ALA A 58 -3.42 -1.52 6.40
C ALA A 58 -3.82 -2.72 7.26
N GLY A 59 -5.03 -2.69 7.78
CA GLY A 59 -5.61 -3.80 8.52
C GLY A 59 -6.31 -4.80 7.58
N PRO A 60 -7.39 -5.45 8.05
CA PRO A 60 -8.20 -6.37 7.25
C PRO A 60 -8.79 -5.74 5.99
N GLU A 61 -8.91 -4.41 5.92
CA GLU A 61 -9.38 -3.68 4.75
C GLU A 61 -8.53 -3.94 3.50
N LEU A 62 -7.24 -4.25 3.65
CA LEU A 62 -6.39 -4.65 2.53
C LEU A 62 -6.86 -5.97 1.92
N LEU A 63 -7.27 -6.92 2.75
CA LEU A 63 -7.78 -8.21 2.30
C LEU A 63 -9.16 -8.06 1.64
N ALA A 64 -10.03 -7.21 2.20
CA ALA A 64 -11.32 -6.92 1.58
C ALA A 64 -11.17 -6.25 0.20
N ALA A 65 -10.21 -5.35 0.02
CA ALA A 65 -9.89 -4.78 -1.29
C ALA A 65 -9.40 -5.84 -2.29
N ILE A 66 -8.66 -6.86 -1.84
CA ILE A 66 -8.25 -8.02 -2.68
C ILE A 66 -9.45 -8.81 -3.15
N ASP A 67 -10.44 -9.00 -2.28
CA ASP A 67 -11.63 -9.80 -2.57
C ASP A 67 -12.61 -9.08 -3.52
N GLY A 68 -12.25 -7.89 -4.04
CA GLY A 68 -13.00 -7.15 -5.05
C GLY A 68 -13.98 -6.12 -4.48
N ASP A 69 -13.84 -5.76 -3.20
CA ASP A 69 -14.65 -4.72 -2.59
C ASP A 69 -14.20 -3.33 -3.06
N ALA A 70 -14.87 -2.82 -4.08
CA ALA A 70 -14.54 -1.55 -4.72
C ALA A 70 -14.68 -0.33 -3.79
N GLU A 71 -15.60 -0.38 -2.82
CA GLU A 71 -15.78 0.71 -1.83
C GLU A 71 -14.60 0.78 -0.88
N THR A 72 -14.15 -0.37 -0.38
CA THR A 72 -12.97 -0.49 0.48
C THR A 72 -11.71 -0.12 -0.29
N GLN A 73 -11.58 -0.57 -1.54
CA GLN A 73 -10.46 -0.20 -2.41
C GLN A 73 -10.39 1.32 -2.61
N ALA A 74 -11.50 1.98 -2.96
CA ALA A 74 -11.55 3.43 -3.15
C ALA A 74 -11.24 4.19 -1.86
N THR A 75 -11.71 3.70 -0.71
CA THR A 75 -11.43 4.30 0.60
C THR A 75 -9.94 4.20 0.95
N LEU A 76 -9.33 3.04 0.69
CA LEU A 76 -7.91 2.79 0.96
C LEU A 76 -7.02 3.62 0.03
N ASP A 77 -7.39 3.72 -1.26
CA ASP A 77 -6.71 4.55 -2.24
C ASP A 77 -6.71 6.03 -1.80
N ALA A 78 -7.88 6.58 -1.47
CA ALA A 78 -7.99 7.97 -1.01
C ALA A 78 -7.16 8.25 0.24
N LYS A 79 -7.17 7.32 1.21
CA LYS A 79 -6.37 7.40 2.44
C LYS A 79 -4.87 7.43 2.12
N TRP A 80 -4.40 6.54 1.25
CA TRP A 80 -2.98 6.44 0.91
C TRP A 80 -2.51 7.61 0.06
N ARG A 81 -3.32 8.09 -0.90
CA ARG A 81 -3.02 9.30 -1.65
C ARG A 81 -2.82 10.51 -0.74
N ALA A 82 -3.61 10.65 0.32
CA ALA A 82 -3.42 11.73 1.29
C ALA A 82 -2.06 11.65 2.01
N HIS A 83 -1.57 10.44 2.30
CA HIS A 83 -0.24 10.23 2.90
C HIS A 83 0.91 10.36 1.90
N LEU A 84 0.65 10.14 0.62
CA LEU A 84 1.61 10.19 -0.48
C LEU A 84 1.54 11.52 -1.26
N ALA A 85 0.88 12.55 -0.72
CA ALA A 85 0.62 13.81 -1.41
C ALA A 85 1.89 14.53 -1.91
N ASP A 86 3.02 14.31 -1.25
CA ASP A 86 4.32 14.88 -1.63
C ASP A 86 5.05 14.06 -2.72
N CYS A 87 4.55 12.86 -3.06
CA CYS A 87 5.08 12.04 -4.13
C CYS A 87 4.74 12.65 -5.49
N LYS A 88 5.60 12.38 -6.47
CA LYS A 88 5.32 12.68 -7.88
C LYS A 88 4.39 11.64 -8.48
N TYR A 89 3.41 12.12 -9.23
CA TYR A 89 2.45 11.35 -10.00
C TYR A 89 2.70 11.50 -11.51
N ASP A 90 2.34 10.50 -12.31
CA ASP A 90 2.39 10.46 -13.79
C ASP A 90 1.00 10.68 -14.40
#